data_AF-A0A832B718-F1
#
_entry.id   AF-A0A832B718-F1
#
_cell.length_a   1.000
_cell.length_b   1.000
_cell.length_c   1.000
_cell.angle_alpha   90.00
_cell.angle_beta   90.00
_cell.angle_gamma   90.00
#
_symmetry.space_group_name_H-M   'P 1'
#
loop_
_entity.id
_entity.type
_entity.pdbx_description
1 polymer ?
#
loop_
_entity_poly.entity_id
_entity_poly.type
_entity_poly.pdbx_seq_one_letter_code
_entity_poly.pdbx_strand_id
1 'polypeptide(L)'
;MVPRRSAQNLARPRGGEVQSREATASPGCKGRKTAMEAISSATAQADPIALADDAALNLVAGLVCNAHKAELETRLAAIHSEFTSEQQAGYPTLERNLRAWTQSHTRTEDIEAVVALADRVRAAFRVLVVVGIGGSDLGARTLHDALDHPFHNQLTPEERGGAPEIYFTGDTFDPKRLVGLLDLLQARGLLEHTCVNVVSKSGKTGETIAAALVIRERMISAGMQDWARHFVATTGFTSDSVLFEMNRATPFFGMLPVPEGVGGRFSFASPVGLFPYAVTAATEAPRDRVTRALSGYEEAHRRFLLPWDHPQNVAYRLARWWHLSEQYARRSDMIFCNYADDARLGDWFTQLYEESVQERGQGLNIIGTRGPTGNHSILNGILRGPHDKIVLFVRWNDLGAPVIIPTGSQIGGDLKFFEGLPMQAVQDASCQATMDDYLANGVPAASLTLGRRDGYHLFLLMRTLMDAVAVKGRLQNLAINDHGVADPAADLTYRQDGVEGYKAGTRANAQRMQAERNSTHTA
;
A
#
# COMPACT_ATOMS: atom_id res chain seq x y z
N MET A 1 -30.07 -52.03 -13.18
CA MET A 1 -29.28 -53.21 -13.54
C MET A 1 -27.80 -52.86 -13.40
N VAL A 2 -27.14 -53.45 -12.42
CA VAL A 2 -25.69 -53.37 -12.15
C VAL A 2 -25.13 -54.75 -12.43
N PRO A 3 -23.93 -54.90 -13.03
CA PRO A 3 -23.15 -56.11 -12.85
C PRO A 3 -22.00 -55.87 -11.86
N ARG A 4 -22.05 -56.66 -10.78
CA ARG A 4 -20.98 -56.93 -9.82
C ARG A 4 -19.81 -57.68 -10.48
N ARG A 5 -18.60 -57.45 -10.00
CA ARG A 5 -17.46 -58.40 -9.82
C ARG A 5 -16.39 -57.66 -8.99
N SER A 6 -15.61 -58.21 -8.09
CA SER A 6 -15.63 -59.39 -7.20
C SER A 6 -14.36 -59.22 -6.35
N ALA A 7 -14.45 -59.40 -5.03
CA ALA A 7 -13.34 -59.25 -4.10
C ALA A 7 -12.31 -60.38 -4.20
N GLN A 8 -11.04 -60.08 -3.92
CA GLN A 8 -10.06 -61.05 -3.47
C GLN A 8 -9.30 -60.53 -2.23
N ASN A 9 -9.40 -61.34 -1.18
CA ASN A 9 -8.70 -61.28 0.10
C ASN A 9 -7.20 -61.54 -0.08
N LEU A 10 -6.36 -60.90 0.75
CA LEU A 10 -5.10 -61.47 1.21
C LEU A 10 -4.84 -61.07 2.67
N ALA A 11 -4.30 -62.03 3.41
CA ALA A 11 -4.40 -62.22 4.84
C ALA A 11 -3.34 -61.48 5.68
N ARG A 12 -3.69 -61.20 6.94
CA ARG A 12 -2.78 -60.89 8.05
C ARG A 12 -2.16 -62.18 8.61
N PRO A 13 -0.96 -62.13 9.21
CA PRO A 13 -0.59 -63.01 10.30
C PRO A 13 -0.69 -62.29 11.67
N ARG A 14 -1.04 -63.09 12.67
CA ARG A 14 -1.21 -62.77 14.10
C ARG A 14 0.10 -62.96 14.87
N GLY A 15 0.22 -62.23 15.99
CA GLY A 15 0.59 -62.79 17.29
C GLY A 15 2.08 -62.93 17.62
N GLY A 16 2.52 -62.19 18.64
CA GLY A 16 3.77 -62.43 19.37
C GLY A 16 3.65 -61.78 20.75
N GLU A 17 3.70 -62.62 21.78
CA GLU A 17 3.40 -62.32 23.19
C GLU A 17 4.41 -61.43 23.91
N VAL A 18 3.90 -60.79 24.96
CA VAL A 18 4.60 -59.99 25.96
C VAL A 18 5.36 -60.91 26.92
N GLN A 19 6.65 -60.63 27.14
CA GLN A 19 7.34 -61.02 28.38
C GLN A 19 8.11 -59.85 28.97
N SER A 20 7.77 -59.59 30.23
CA SER A 20 8.32 -58.65 31.19
C SER A 20 9.79 -58.92 31.53
N ARG A 21 10.61 -57.88 31.58
CA ARG A 21 11.75 -57.80 32.50
C ARG A 21 11.85 -56.41 33.11
N GLU A 22 11.66 -56.38 34.43
CA GLU A 22 12.06 -55.30 35.32
C GLU A 22 13.60 -55.16 35.31
N ALA A 23 14.09 -53.93 35.29
CA ALA A 23 15.40 -53.58 35.83
C ALA A 23 15.45 -52.08 36.18
N THR A 24 15.27 -51.83 37.48
CA THR A 24 16.03 -50.91 38.34
C THR A 24 16.23 -49.43 37.94
N ALA A 25 15.73 -48.58 38.84
CA ALA A 25 15.84 -47.13 38.88
C ALA A 25 17.28 -46.58 39.02
N SER A 26 17.50 -45.37 38.49
CA SER A 26 18.36 -44.37 39.13
C SER A 26 17.87 -42.94 38.82
N PRO A 27 18.07 -41.98 39.75
CA PRO A 27 17.27 -40.77 39.84
C PRO A 27 17.93 -39.57 39.16
N GLY A 28 17.14 -38.78 38.44
CA GLY A 28 17.58 -37.57 37.78
C GLY A 28 16.41 -36.65 37.45
N CYS A 29 15.69 -36.22 38.48
CA CYS A 29 14.65 -35.20 38.34
C CYS A 29 15.32 -33.83 38.20
N LYS A 30 15.11 -33.14 37.07
CA LYS A 30 15.02 -31.67 36.96
C LYS A 30 14.54 -31.25 35.56
N GLY A 31 13.30 -30.76 35.51
CA GLY A 31 12.85 -29.76 34.52
C GLY A 31 12.29 -30.27 33.20
N ARG A 32 11.02 -30.70 33.18
CA ARG A 32 10.18 -30.52 31.98
C ARG A 32 9.97 -29.01 31.82
N LYS A 33 10.76 -28.37 30.96
CA LYS A 33 10.37 -27.09 30.37
C LYS A 33 9.19 -27.35 29.45
N THR A 34 8.06 -26.75 29.76
CA THR A 34 6.89 -26.73 28.89
C THR A 34 7.24 -26.01 27.59
N ALA A 35 6.70 -26.48 26.46
CA ALA A 35 6.90 -25.89 25.13
C ALA A 35 6.41 -24.41 25.01
N MET A 36 5.84 -23.84 26.08
CA MET A 36 5.46 -22.43 26.18
C MET A 36 6.60 -21.51 26.63
N GLU A 37 7.67 -22.01 27.28
CA GLU A 37 8.79 -21.16 27.73
C GLU A 37 9.91 -21.02 26.70
N ALA A 38 9.84 -21.73 25.57
CA ALA A 38 10.79 -21.58 24.46
C ALA A 38 10.46 -20.41 23.51
N ILE A 39 9.38 -19.66 23.77
CA ILE A 39 8.95 -18.50 22.96
C ILE A 39 9.46 -17.16 23.54
N SER A 40 10.15 -17.16 24.69
CA SER A 40 10.49 -15.90 25.40
C SER A 40 11.99 -15.62 25.59
N SER A 41 12.89 -16.14 24.75
CA SER A 41 14.31 -15.76 24.86
C SER A 41 15.03 -15.69 23.51
N ALA A 42 14.80 -14.61 22.76
CA ALA A 42 15.74 -14.02 21.80
C ALA A 42 15.18 -12.69 21.24
N THR A 43 14.98 -11.67 22.08
CA THR A 43 14.75 -10.29 21.57
C THR A 43 16.09 -9.63 21.23
N ALA A 44 16.79 -10.18 20.23
CA ALA A 44 17.41 -9.28 19.26
C ALA A 44 16.21 -8.61 18.57
N GLN A 45 16.09 -7.29 18.69
CA GLN A 45 14.97 -6.56 18.10
C GLN A 45 14.95 -6.90 16.59
N ALA A 46 13.95 -7.68 16.16
CA ALA A 46 13.86 -8.12 14.79
C ALA A 46 13.88 -6.90 13.87
N ASP A 47 14.56 -7.02 12.73
CA ASP A 47 14.67 -5.92 11.78
C ASP A 47 13.25 -5.43 11.39
N PRO A 48 12.92 -4.12 11.55
CA PRO A 48 11.56 -3.62 11.33
C PRO A 48 11.03 -3.86 9.91
N ILE A 49 11.93 -4.02 8.93
CA ILE A 49 11.61 -4.54 7.61
C ILE A 49 12.75 -5.41 7.10
N ALA A 50 12.44 -6.64 6.73
CA ALA A 50 13.40 -7.58 6.16
C ALA A 50 12.87 -8.22 4.89
N LEU A 51 13.68 -8.20 3.84
CA LEU A 51 13.49 -9.07 2.69
C LEU A 51 14.14 -10.42 2.98
N ALA A 52 13.33 -11.45 3.18
CA ALA A 52 13.83 -12.80 3.37
C ALA A 52 14.50 -13.27 2.08
N ASP A 53 15.79 -13.62 2.19
CA ASP A 53 16.62 -14.11 1.09
C ASP A 53 16.43 -15.61 0.93
N ASP A 54 15.21 -16.00 0.52
CA ASP A 54 14.82 -17.39 0.37
C ASP A 54 15.42 -18.01 -0.90
N ALA A 55 15.20 -19.32 -1.06
CA ALA A 55 15.55 -20.09 -2.26
C ALA A 55 15.09 -19.41 -3.58
N ALA A 56 14.09 -18.54 -3.56
CA ALA A 56 13.62 -17.79 -4.74
C ALA A 56 14.54 -16.69 -5.25
N LEU A 57 15.16 -15.89 -4.38
CA LEU A 57 16.13 -14.88 -4.82
C LEU A 57 17.31 -15.60 -5.50
N ASN A 58 17.70 -16.74 -4.93
CA ASN A 58 18.68 -17.65 -5.50
C ASN A 58 18.19 -18.34 -6.79
N LEU A 59 16.92 -18.70 -6.91
CA LEU A 59 16.35 -19.30 -8.12
C LEU A 59 16.49 -18.35 -9.31
N VAL A 60 16.11 -17.08 -9.14
CA VAL A 60 16.27 -16.07 -10.19
C VAL A 60 17.74 -15.79 -10.45
N ALA A 61 18.54 -15.58 -9.40
CA ALA A 61 19.97 -15.32 -9.57
C ALA A 61 20.71 -16.50 -10.23
N GLY A 62 20.31 -17.74 -9.98
CA GLY A 62 20.88 -18.95 -10.57
C GLY A 62 20.71 -19.03 -12.09
N LEU A 63 19.69 -18.36 -12.65
CA LEU A 63 19.44 -18.27 -14.09
C LEU A 63 20.34 -17.24 -14.79
N VAL A 64 21.09 -16.43 -14.04
CA VAL A 64 21.87 -15.31 -14.57
C VAL A 64 23.37 -15.62 -14.47
N CYS A 65 24.10 -15.43 -15.57
CA CYS A 65 25.54 -15.63 -15.59
C CYS A 65 26.27 -14.57 -14.74
N ASN A 66 27.50 -14.89 -14.29
CA ASN A 66 28.27 -14.00 -13.41
C ASN A 66 28.62 -12.66 -14.06
N ALA A 67 28.78 -12.62 -15.39
CA ALA A 67 29.07 -11.37 -16.10
C ALA A 67 27.91 -10.36 -16.00
N HIS A 68 26.67 -10.80 -16.28
CA HIS A 68 25.48 -9.94 -16.15
C HIS A 68 25.21 -9.53 -14.71
N LYS A 69 25.52 -10.40 -13.72
CA LYS A 69 25.45 -10.03 -12.30
C LYS A 69 26.42 -8.91 -11.95
N ALA A 70 27.68 -9.04 -12.36
CA ALA A 70 28.71 -8.03 -12.11
C ALA A 70 28.40 -6.69 -12.79
N GLU A 71 27.85 -6.73 -14.02
CA GLU A 71 27.37 -5.53 -14.71
C GLU A 71 26.23 -4.85 -13.92
N LEU A 72 25.23 -5.61 -13.50
CA LEU A 72 24.12 -5.08 -12.70
C LEU A 72 24.61 -4.46 -11.39
N GLU A 73 25.55 -5.12 -10.68
CA GLU A 73 26.14 -4.61 -9.44
C GLU A 73 26.89 -3.30 -9.66
N THR A 74 27.63 -3.19 -10.77
CA THR A 74 28.28 -1.93 -11.18
C THR A 74 27.25 -0.83 -11.40
N ARG A 75 26.14 -1.13 -12.09
CA ARG A 75 25.05 -0.17 -12.34
C ARG A 75 24.35 0.26 -11.05
N LEU A 76 24.06 -0.68 -10.14
CA LEU A 76 23.46 -0.38 -8.84
C LEU A 76 24.36 0.53 -8.00
N ALA A 77 25.67 0.30 -8.00
CA ALA A 77 26.63 1.15 -7.31
C ALA A 77 26.64 2.59 -7.88
N ALA A 78 26.57 2.73 -9.20
CA ALA A 78 26.49 4.04 -9.86
C ALA A 78 25.18 4.77 -9.50
N ILE A 79 24.03 4.09 -9.61
CA ILE A 79 22.72 4.63 -9.24
C ILE A 79 22.68 5.08 -7.78
N HIS A 80 23.31 4.31 -6.89
CA HIS A 80 23.44 4.67 -5.48
C HIS A 80 24.25 5.94 -5.26
N SER A 81 25.36 6.08 -5.97
CA SER A 81 26.16 7.30 -5.93
C SER A 81 25.37 8.51 -6.46
N GLU A 82 24.63 8.36 -7.56
CA GLU A 82 23.75 9.41 -8.10
C GLU A 82 22.71 9.86 -7.07
N PHE A 83 21.94 8.92 -6.51
CA PHE A 83 20.92 9.25 -5.53
C PHE A 83 21.50 9.85 -4.25
N THR A 84 22.67 9.38 -3.79
CA THR A 84 23.37 9.98 -2.65
C THR A 84 23.78 11.43 -2.96
N SER A 85 24.30 11.69 -4.16
CA SER A 85 24.67 13.03 -4.60
C SER A 85 23.46 13.97 -4.70
N GLU A 86 22.33 13.48 -5.26
CA GLU A 86 21.09 14.25 -5.33
C GLU A 86 20.58 14.65 -3.94
N GLN A 87 20.67 13.76 -2.94
CA GLN A 87 20.27 14.07 -1.56
C GLN A 87 21.19 15.11 -0.91
N GLN A 88 22.50 15.02 -1.14
CA GLN A 88 23.49 15.96 -0.63
C GLN A 88 23.37 17.36 -1.27
N ALA A 89 22.90 17.44 -2.51
CA ALA A 89 22.65 18.69 -3.22
C ALA A 89 21.45 19.48 -2.66
N GLY A 90 20.67 18.88 -1.75
CA GLY A 90 19.61 19.53 -1.00
C GLY A 90 18.25 19.60 -1.69
N TYR A 91 17.26 20.09 -0.93
CA TYR A 91 15.84 20.06 -1.31
C TYR A 91 15.52 20.72 -2.67
N PRO A 92 16.08 21.87 -3.06
CA PRO A 92 15.79 22.46 -4.39
C PRO A 92 16.18 21.55 -5.56
N THR A 93 17.25 20.76 -5.41
CA THR A 93 17.64 19.77 -6.41
C THR A 93 16.64 18.63 -6.45
N LEU A 94 16.21 18.14 -5.29
CA LEU A 94 15.18 17.09 -5.20
C LEU A 94 13.85 17.56 -5.81
N GLU A 95 13.45 18.81 -5.56
CA GLU A 95 12.24 19.39 -6.13
C GLU A 95 12.29 19.42 -7.66
N ARG A 96 13.38 19.95 -8.23
CA ARG A 96 13.61 19.98 -9.67
C ARG A 96 13.61 18.58 -10.29
N ASN A 97 14.16 17.59 -9.58
CA ASN A 97 14.26 16.21 -10.05
C ASN A 97 13.01 15.37 -9.71
N LEU A 98 11.91 16.00 -9.25
CA LEU A 98 10.68 15.31 -8.87
C LEU A 98 10.87 14.24 -7.76
N ARG A 99 11.87 14.45 -6.92
CA ARG A 99 12.29 13.60 -5.80
C ARG A 99 12.06 14.22 -4.42
N ALA A 100 11.38 15.37 -4.32
CA ALA A 100 11.12 16.03 -3.04
C ALA A 100 10.39 15.14 -2.02
N TRP A 101 9.64 14.14 -2.50
CA TRP A 101 8.97 13.13 -1.67
C TRP A 101 9.94 12.39 -0.75
N THR A 102 11.23 12.30 -1.11
CA THR A 102 12.22 11.63 -0.26
C THR A 102 12.43 12.31 1.09
N GLN A 103 12.07 13.60 1.18
CA GLN A 103 12.28 14.43 2.38
C GLN A 103 10.97 14.97 2.97
N SER A 104 9.80 14.43 2.60
CA SER A 104 8.51 14.87 3.15
C SER A 104 8.45 14.84 4.68
N HIS A 105 9.09 13.86 5.32
CA HIS A 105 9.21 13.75 6.79
C HIS A 105 9.95 14.92 7.47
N THR A 106 10.71 15.71 6.70
CA THR A 106 11.45 16.88 7.22
C THR A 106 10.73 18.20 6.95
N ARG A 107 9.54 18.18 6.33
CA ARG A 107 8.78 19.39 5.97
C ARG A 107 7.94 19.86 7.15
N THR A 108 8.59 20.42 8.16
CA THR A 108 7.94 20.81 9.42
C THR A 108 6.76 21.75 9.20
N GLU A 109 6.88 22.76 8.33
CA GLU A 109 5.78 23.70 8.05
C GLU A 109 4.51 23.00 7.53
N ASP A 110 4.68 22.07 6.58
CA ASP A 110 3.57 21.26 6.04
C ASP A 110 2.96 20.35 7.11
N ILE A 111 3.80 19.72 7.93
CA ILE A 111 3.38 18.81 9.00
C ILE A 111 2.60 19.58 10.08
N GLU A 112 3.09 20.74 10.49
CA GLU A 112 2.44 21.62 11.46
C GLU A 112 1.09 22.12 10.92
N ALA A 113 1.02 22.51 9.65
CA ALA A 113 -0.23 22.92 9.01
C ALA A 113 -1.25 21.77 8.96
N VAL A 114 -0.80 20.54 8.66
CA VAL A 114 -1.63 19.34 8.69
C VAL A 114 -2.21 19.09 10.07
N VAL A 115 -1.37 19.07 11.12
CA VAL A 115 -1.80 18.79 12.50
C VAL A 115 -2.79 19.86 12.97
N ALA A 116 -2.46 21.13 12.77
CA ALA A 116 -3.32 22.24 13.18
C ALA A 116 -4.68 22.23 12.45
N LEU A 117 -4.70 21.91 11.15
CA LEU A 117 -5.96 21.80 10.41
C LEU A 117 -6.75 20.56 10.83
N ALA A 118 -6.09 19.43 11.10
CA ALA A 118 -6.74 18.22 11.57
C ALA A 118 -7.46 18.46 12.91
N ASP A 119 -6.82 19.13 13.87
CA ASP A 119 -7.43 19.49 15.15
C ASP A 119 -8.66 20.39 14.96
N ARG A 120 -8.55 21.42 14.10
CA ARG A 120 -9.70 22.29 13.76
C ARG A 120 -10.85 21.51 13.13
N VAL A 121 -10.55 20.57 12.22
CA VAL A 121 -11.58 19.78 11.54
C VAL A 121 -12.26 18.82 12.51
N ARG A 122 -11.51 18.15 13.38
CA ARG A 122 -12.06 17.27 14.43
C ARG A 122 -12.96 18.03 15.40
N ALA A 123 -12.63 19.28 15.70
CA ALA A 123 -13.45 20.12 16.58
C ALA A 123 -14.74 20.62 15.92
N ALA A 124 -14.72 20.86 14.60
CA ALA A 124 -15.82 21.52 13.89
C ALA A 124 -16.77 20.55 13.16
N PHE A 125 -16.30 19.36 12.79
CA PHE A 125 -17.03 18.46 11.88
C PHE A 125 -17.18 17.05 12.45
N ARG A 126 -18.24 16.37 12.00
CA ARG A 126 -18.53 14.97 12.32
C ARG A 126 -18.20 14.02 11.17
N VAL A 127 -18.02 14.55 9.97
CA VAL A 127 -17.70 13.79 8.76
C VAL A 127 -16.59 14.50 7.99
N LEU A 128 -15.62 13.73 7.48
CA LEU A 128 -14.66 14.12 6.46
C LEU A 128 -14.97 13.36 5.16
N VAL A 129 -15.18 14.07 4.07
CA VAL A 129 -15.31 13.50 2.72
C VAL A 129 -14.06 13.87 1.93
N VAL A 130 -13.20 12.89 1.65
CA VAL A 130 -12.05 13.05 0.77
C VAL A 130 -12.52 12.91 -0.68
N VAL A 131 -12.28 13.95 -1.49
CA VAL A 131 -12.63 13.99 -2.91
C VAL A 131 -11.35 13.99 -3.73
N GLY A 132 -11.05 12.88 -4.40
CA GLY A 132 -9.80 12.69 -5.14
C GLY A 132 -9.78 11.39 -5.93
N ILE A 133 -8.76 11.23 -6.78
CA ILE A 133 -8.54 10.02 -7.59
C ILE A 133 -7.05 9.70 -7.66
N GLY A 134 -6.71 8.42 -7.82
CA GLY A 134 -5.32 7.97 -7.95
C GLY A 134 -4.50 8.37 -6.72
N GLY A 135 -3.34 9.00 -6.92
CA GLY A 135 -2.47 9.42 -5.81
C GLY A 135 -3.10 10.45 -4.84
N SER A 136 -4.17 11.13 -5.27
CA SER A 136 -4.94 12.05 -4.42
C SER A 136 -5.99 11.35 -3.54
N ASP A 137 -6.14 10.04 -3.63
CA ASP A 137 -7.08 9.21 -2.86
C ASP A 137 -6.39 7.96 -2.29
N LEU A 138 -5.82 7.13 -3.18
CA LEU A 138 -5.34 5.78 -2.85
C LEU A 138 -4.41 5.75 -1.66
N GLY A 139 -3.44 6.66 -1.56
CA GLY A 139 -2.54 6.72 -0.40
C GLY A 139 -3.30 6.92 0.92
N ALA A 140 -4.19 7.91 0.99
CA ALA A 140 -4.99 8.17 2.20
C ALA A 140 -5.94 7.02 2.53
N ARG A 141 -6.56 6.43 1.51
CA ARG A 141 -7.46 5.29 1.65
C ARG A 141 -6.74 4.03 2.12
N THR A 142 -5.55 3.75 1.61
CA THR A 142 -4.69 2.66 2.09
C THR A 142 -4.35 2.86 3.56
N LEU A 143 -4.00 4.07 3.99
CA LEU A 143 -3.73 4.34 5.40
C LEU A 143 -4.97 4.10 6.29
N HIS A 144 -6.14 4.54 5.84
CA HIS A 144 -7.40 4.31 6.55
C HIS A 144 -7.70 2.81 6.67
N ASP A 145 -7.80 2.09 5.54
CA ASP A 145 -8.18 0.68 5.50
C ASP A 145 -7.14 -0.21 6.22
N ALA A 146 -5.86 0.18 6.19
CA ALA A 146 -4.81 -0.59 6.82
C ALA A 146 -4.68 -0.37 8.35
N LEU A 147 -5.01 0.83 8.87
CA LEU A 147 -4.65 1.24 10.23
C LEU A 147 -5.81 1.70 11.11
N ASP A 148 -6.92 2.16 10.54
CA ASP A 148 -8.11 2.53 11.31
C ASP A 148 -8.96 1.30 11.63
N HIS A 149 -9.94 1.49 12.54
CA HIS A 149 -10.86 0.41 12.87
C HIS A 149 -11.63 -0.04 11.61
N PRO A 150 -11.75 -1.35 11.31
CA PRO A 150 -12.42 -1.83 10.10
C PRO A 150 -13.88 -1.37 9.94
N PHE A 151 -14.51 -1.00 11.07
CA PHE A 151 -15.86 -0.45 11.15
C PHE A 151 -15.88 1.00 11.67
N HIS A 152 -14.83 1.78 11.39
CA HIS A 152 -14.66 3.16 11.89
C HIS A 152 -15.93 3.99 11.79
N ASN A 153 -16.60 3.98 10.64
CA ASN A 153 -17.80 4.79 10.41
C ASN A 153 -19.04 4.30 11.18
N GLN A 154 -19.07 3.05 11.65
CA GLN A 154 -20.17 2.50 12.45
C GLN A 154 -20.00 2.74 13.95
N LEU A 155 -18.79 3.07 14.41
CA LEU A 155 -18.51 3.38 15.81
C LEU A 155 -19.16 4.71 16.24
N THR A 156 -19.45 4.84 17.54
CA THR A 156 -19.86 6.13 18.10
C THR A 156 -18.71 7.15 18.07
N PRO A 157 -18.98 8.46 18.19
CA PRO A 157 -17.92 9.47 18.31
C PRO A 157 -16.94 9.17 19.43
N GLU A 158 -17.41 8.67 20.58
CA GLU A 158 -16.58 8.34 21.74
C GLU A 158 -15.65 7.16 21.45
N GLU A 159 -16.16 6.10 20.82
CA GLU A 159 -15.38 4.93 20.39
C GLU A 159 -14.33 5.28 19.33
N ARG A 160 -14.58 6.32 18.54
CA ARG A 160 -13.62 6.92 17.60
C ARG A 160 -12.65 7.93 18.23
N GLY A 161 -12.69 8.13 19.55
CA GLY A 161 -11.86 9.15 20.21
C GLY A 161 -12.14 10.57 19.71
N GLY A 162 -13.38 10.86 19.33
CA GLY A 162 -13.81 12.13 18.75
C GLY A 162 -13.48 12.32 17.27
N ALA A 163 -12.93 11.30 16.59
CA ALA A 163 -12.65 11.41 15.15
C ALA A 163 -13.94 11.47 14.31
N PRO A 164 -13.97 12.26 13.23
CA PRO A 164 -15.03 12.23 12.22
C PRO A 164 -15.18 10.86 11.55
N GLU A 165 -16.37 10.56 11.04
CA GLU A 165 -16.52 9.57 9.96
C GLU A 165 -15.70 9.98 8.76
N ILE A 166 -15.21 9.03 7.97
CA ILE A 166 -14.46 9.32 6.75
C ILE A 166 -15.07 8.59 5.55
N TYR A 167 -15.29 9.33 4.46
CA TYR A 167 -15.74 8.78 3.20
C TYR A 167 -14.84 9.27 2.08
N PHE A 168 -14.76 8.48 1.00
CA PHE A 168 -13.95 8.80 -0.16
C PHE A 168 -14.80 8.78 -1.42
N THR A 169 -14.68 9.81 -2.25
CA THR A 169 -15.40 9.96 -3.52
C THR A 169 -14.58 10.75 -4.56
N GLY A 170 -15.14 10.99 -5.75
CA GLY A 170 -14.47 11.77 -6.80
C GLY A 170 -13.39 11.00 -7.58
N ASP A 171 -13.42 9.66 -7.49
CA ASP A 171 -12.55 8.71 -8.21
C ASP A 171 -13.22 8.12 -9.47
N THR A 172 -14.45 8.52 -9.79
CA THR A 172 -15.24 8.01 -10.91
C THR A 172 -16.31 9.02 -11.33
N PHE A 173 -16.75 8.93 -12.60
CA PHE A 173 -17.93 9.63 -13.10
C PHE A 173 -19.25 8.85 -12.86
N ASP A 174 -19.19 7.62 -12.31
CA ASP A 174 -20.40 6.89 -11.89
C ASP A 174 -21.07 7.62 -10.71
N PRO A 175 -22.30 8.13 -10.88
CA PRO A 175 -22.97 8.93 -9.85
C PRO A 175 -23.44 8.10 -8.66
N LYS A 176 -23.58 6.77 -8.77
CA LYS A 176 -24.31 5.93 -7.81
C LYS A 176 -23.79 6.08 -6.39
N ARG A 177 -22.46 6.00 -6.20
CA ARG A 177 -21.84 6.10 -4.88
C ARG A 177 -21.90 7.52 -4.32
N LEU A 178 -21.70 8.54 -5.16
CA LEU A 178 -21.77 9.94 -4.74
C LEU A 178 -23.18 10.31 -4.29
N VAL A 179 -24.20 9.96 -5.07
CA VAL A 179 -25.61 10.20 -4.72
C VAL A 179 -25.97 9.47 -3.42
N GLY A 180 -25.64 8.17 -3.31
CA GLY A 180 -25.90 7.41 -2.10
C GLY A 180 -25.22 7.99 -0.85
N LEU A 181 -23.99 8.50 -0.97
CA LEU A 181 -23.31 9.20 0.12
C LEU A 181 -24.06 10.47 0.52
N LEU A 182 -24.44 11.32 -0.44
CA LEU A 182 -25.16 12.56 -0.15
C LEU A 182 -26.53 12.30 0.50
N ASP A 183 -27.25 11.29 0.03
CA ASP A 183 -28.54 10.90 0.60
C ASP A 183 -28.37 10.37 2.04
N LEU A 184 -27.34 9.57 2.29
CA LEU A 184 -26.97 9.10 3.64
C LEU A 184 -26.66 10.28 4.58
N LEU A 185 -25.83 11.23 4.14
CA LEU A 185 -25.45 12.39 4.94
C LEU A 185 -26.66 13.28 5.24
N GLN A 186 -27.53 13.50 4.26
CA GLN A 186 -28.76 14.27 4.44
C GLN A 186 -29.73 13.57 5.41
N ALA A 187 -29.99 12.28 5.21
CA ALA A 187 -30.94 11.52 6.02
C ALA A 187 -30.51 11.43 7.49
N ARG A 188 -29.21 11.47 7.76
CA ARG A 188 -28.63 11.44 9.12
C ARG A 188 -28.41 12.84 9.71
N GLY A 189 -28.76 13.92 8.99
CA GLY A 189 -28.49 15.30 9.44
C GLY A 189 -26.99 15.61 9.57
N LEU A 190 -26.14 14.92 8.80
CA LEU A 190 -24.69 15.06 8.84
C LEU A 190 -24.13 15.97 7.74
N LEU A 191 -24.95 16.35 6.75
CA LEU A 191 -24.51 17.20 5.64
C LEU A 191 -23.94 18.54 6.15
N GLU A 192 -24.60 19.18 7.10
CA GLU A 192 -24.14 20.43 7.75
C GLU A 192 -22.94 20.24 8.69
N HIS A 193 -22.61 18.99 9.04
CA HIS A 193 -21.45 18.66 9.86
C HIS A 193 -20.34 17.97 9.05
N THR A 194 -20.38 18.12 7.72
CA THR A 194 -19.41 17.53 6.80
C THR A 194 -18.35 18.54 6.40
N CYS A 195 -17.09 18.13 6.49
CA CYS A 195 -15.94 18.75 5.86
C CYS A 195 -15.61 18.00 4.56
N VAL A 196 -15.44 18.73 3.45
CA VAL A 196 -15.10 18.20 2.13
C VAL A 196 -13.65 18.55 1.83
N ASN A 197 -12.76 17.56 1.85
CA ASN A 197 -11.36 17.73 1.47
C ASN A 197 -11.17 17.43 -0.02
N VAL A 198 -11.04 18.45 -0.85
CA VAL A 198 -10.83 18.32 -2.30
C VAL A 198 -9.33 18.28 -2.60
N VAL A 199 -8.86 17.16 -3.14
CA VAL A 199 -7.43 16.91 -3.37
C VAL A 199 -7.14 16.85 -4.87
N SER A 200 -6.44 17.85 -5.38
CA SER A 200 -5.99 17.88 -6.79
C SER A 200 -4.88 18.92 -6.94
N LYS A 201 -3.68 18.53 -7.39
CA LYS A 201 -2.53 19.44 -7.55
C LYS A 201 -2.88 20.64 -8.45
N SER A 202 -3.48 20.38 -9.60
CA SER A 202 -3.86 21.43 -10.57
C SER A 202 -5.29 21.95 -10.38
N GLY A 203 -6.10 21.33 -9.52
CA GLY A 203 -7.53 21.62 -9.45
C GLY A 203 -8.28 21.37 -10.77
N LYS A 204 -7.70 20.64 -11.74
CA LYS A 204 -8.27 20.41 -13.08
C LYS A 204 -8.64 18.96 -13.36
N THR A 205 -8.56 18.09 -12.34
CA THR A 205 -8.96 16.68 -12.44
C THR A 205 -10.48 16.60 -12.58
N GLY A 206 -10.97 16.07 -13.72
CA GLY A 206 -12.38 16.14 -14.09
C GLY A 206 -13.31 15.44 -13.09
N GLU A 207 -13.00 14.20 -12.73
CA GLU A 207 -13.75 13.37 -11.77
C GLU A 207 -13.87 14.09 -10.41
N THR A 208 -12.74 14.56 -9.89
CA THR A 208 -12.62 15.22 -8.59
C THR A 208 -13.40 16.53 -8.54
N ILE A 209 -13.22 17.41 -9.52
CA ILE A 209 -13.90 18.72 -9.54
C ILE A 209 -15.39 18.55 -9.79
N ALA A 210 -15.81 17.65 -10.68
CA ALA A 210 -17.22 17.37 -10.91
C ALA A 210 -17.90 16.91 -9.62
N ALA A 211 -17.31 15.97 -8.88
CA ALA A 211 -17.84 15.52 -7.60
C ALA A 211 -17.90 16.65 -6.56
N ALA A 212 -16.85 17.46 -6.43
CA ALA A 212 -16.82 18.59 -5.52
C ALA A 212 -17.93 19.63 -5.83
N LEU A 213 -18.18 19.91 -7.11
CA LEU A 213 -19.25 20.83 -7.54
C LEU A 213 -20.64 20.27 -7.25
N VAL A 214 -20.85 18.96 -7.42
CA VAL A 214 -22.12 18.30 -7.06
C VAL A 214 -22.36 18.34 -5.55
N ILE A 215 -21.33 18.10 -4.73
CA ILE A 215 -21.44 18.21 -3.26
C ILE A 215 -21.78 19.65 -2.87
N ARG A 216 -21.08 20.63 -3.45
CA ARG A 216 -21.36 22.06 -3.24
C ARG A 216 -22.81 22.40 -3.57
N GLU A 217 -23.30 21.98 -4.74
CA GLU A 217 -24.68 22.25 -5.16
C GLU A 217 -25.71 21.61 -4.23
N ARG A 218 -25.42 20.38 -3.75
CA ARG A 218 -26.27 19.72 -2.75
C ARG A 218 -26.32 20.52 -1.44
N MET A 219 -25.19 21.03 -0.96
CA MET A 219 -25.14 21.89 0.23
C MET A 219 -25.92 23.20 0.05
N ILE A 220 -25.74 23.89 -1.09
CA ILE A 220 -26.48 25.12 -1.42
C ILE A 220 -27.98 24.86 -1.47
N SER A 221 -28.40 23.77 -2.13
CA SER A 221 -29.80 23.35 -2.20
C SER A 221 -30.41 23.00 -0.84
N ALA A 222 -29.57 22.58 0.13
CA ALA A 222 -29.96 22.35 1.51
C ALA A 222 -29.95 23.63 2.38
N GLY A 223 -29.69 24.80 1.80
CA GLY A 223 -29.67 26.09 2.49
C GLY A 223 -28.29 26.54 3.00
N MET A 224 -27.23 25.76 2.78
CA MET A 224 -25.87 26.06 3.24
C MET A 224 -25.15 26.99 2.27
N GLN A 225 -25.52 28.28 2.28
CA GLN A 225 -24.95 29.28 1.37
C GLN A 225 -23.46 29.55 1.64
N ASP A 226 -22.98 29.29 2.86
CA ASP A 226 -21.58 29.39 3.27
C ASP A 226 -20.79 28.09 3.06
N TRP A 227 -21.16 27.29 2.05
CA TRP A 227 -20.55 26.01 1.68
C TRP A 227 -19.02 26.01 1.71
N ALA A 228 -18.35 27.13 1.37
CA ALA A 228 -16.90 27.23 1.36
C ALA A 228 -16.28 26.97 2.74
N ARG A 229 -16.99 27.29 3.83
CA ARG A 229 -16.58 26.97 5.21
C ARG A 229 -16.63 25.48 5.54
N HIS A 230 -17.18 24.66 4.66
CA HIS A 230 -17.16 23.21 4.75
C HIS A 230 -16.04 22.59 3.90
N PHE A 231 -15.30 23.38 3.12
CA PHE A 231 -14.32 22.86 2.18
C PHE A 231 -12.90 23.05 2.71
N VAL A 232 -12.08 22.03 2.52
CA VAL A 232 -10.62 22.09 2.58
C VAL A 232 -10.11 21.76 1.19
N ALA A 233 -9.06 22.45 0.72
CA ALA A 233 -8.39 22.06 -0.52
C ALA A 233 -6.92 21.72 -0.29
N THR A 234 -6.52 20.54 -0.75
CA THR A 234 -5.12 20.13 -0.83
C THR A 234 -4.68 20.21 -2.30
N THR A 235 -3.93 21.26 -2.64
CA THR A 235 -3.66 21.66 -4.03
C THR A 235 -2.29 22.33 -4.18
N GLY A 236 -1.80 22.51 -5.41
CA GLY A 236 -0.70 23.43 -5.69
C GLY A 236 -1.09 24.87 -5.37
N PHE A 237 -0.16 25.63 -4.79
CA PHE A 237 -0.33 27.04 -4.41
C PHE A 237 0.15 27.96 -5.53
N THR A 238 -0.41 27.77 -6.72
CA THR A 238 -0.11 28.57 -7.91
C THR A 238 -1.42 28.98 -8.57
N SER A 239 -1.38 30.03 -9.39
CA SER A 239 -2.56 30.50 -10.15
C SER A 239 -3.04 29.48 -11.18
N ASP A 240 -2.23 28.48 -11.51
CA ASP A 240 -2.65 27.37 -12.37
C ASP A 240 -3.62 26.42 -11.67
N SER A 241 -3.67 26.43 -10.34
CA SER A 241 -4.66 25.68 -9.59
C SER A 241 -6.01 26.38 -9.54
N VAL A 242 -7.04 25.70 -10.07
CA VAL A 242 -8.42 26.18 -9.97
C VAL A 242 -8.89 26.25 -8.52
N LEU A 243 -8.50 25.29 -7.68
CA LEU A 243 -8.89 25.28 -6.26
C LEU A 243 -8.25 26.42 -5.48
N PHE A 244 -7.01 26.77 -5.81
CA PHE A 244 -6.32 27.91 -5.21
C PHE A 244 -7.00 29.24 -5.57
N GLU A 245 -7.34 29.43 -6.85
CA GLU A 245 -8.06 30.62 -7.30
C GLU A 245 -9.49 30.69 -6.75
N MET A 246 -10.20 29.55 -6.64
CA MET A 246 -11.51 29.49 -5.99
C MET A 246 -11.45 29.96 -4.53
N ASN A 247 -10.43 29.50 -3.78
CA ASN A 247 -10.23 29.93 -2.39
C ASN A 247 -9.94 31.43 -2.27
N ARG A 248 -9.22 32.03 -3.24
CA ARG A 248 -8.99 33.50 -3.25
C ARG A 248 -10.29 34.29 -3.43
N ALA A 249 -11.22 33.78 -4.22
CA ALA A 249 -12.52 34.40 -4.46
C ALA A 249 -13.54 34.11 -3.34
N THR A 250 -13.51 32.92 -2.76
CA THR A 250 -14.41 32.48 -1.69
C THR A 250 -13.64 31.60 -0.72
N PRO A 251 -13.12 32.17 0.40
CA PRO A 251 -12.22 31.47 1.31
C PRO A 251 -12.79 30.16 1.87
N PHE A 252 -12.00 29.10 1.74
CA PHE A 252 -12.25 27.76 2.27
C PHE A 252 -11.92 27.69 3.78
N PHE A 253 -12.38 26.62 4.45
CA PHE A 253 -12.05 26.35 5.85
C PHE A 253 -10.55 26.16 6.09
N GLY A 254 -9.86 25.59 5.11
CA GLY A 254 -8.43 25.35 5.14
C GLY A 254 -7.84 25.06 3.77
N MET A 255 -6.54 25.32 3.66
CA MET A 255 -5.73 25.04 2.48
C MET A 255 -4.49 24.25 2.92
N LEU A 256 -4.11 23.25 2.14
CA LEU A 256 -2.87 22.49 2.31
C LEU A 256 -2.16 22.37 0.96
N PRO A 257 -0.82 22.38 0.94
CA PRO A 257 -0.08 22.24 -0.31
C PRO A 257 -0.06 20.77 -0.77
N VAL A 258 -0.13 20.56 -2.08
CA VAL A 258 0.56 19.44 -2.71
C VAL A 258 1.99 19.93 -2.98
N PRO A 259 3.02 19.40 -2.31
CA PRO A 259 4.37 19.96 -2.43
C PRO A 259 4.90 19.92 -3.86
N GLU A 260 5.69 20.92 -4.22
CA GLU A 260 6.41 20.90 -5.50
C GLU A 260 7.43 19.77 -5.54
N GLY A 261 7.69 19.25 -6.74
CA GLY A 261 8.56 18.09 -6.92
C GLY A 261 8.03 16.78 -6.32
N VAL A 262 6.76 16.72 -5.88
CA VAL A 262 6.09 15.50 -5.42
C VAL A 262 4.98 15.12 -6.40
N GLY A 263 5.19 14.02 -7.13
CA GLY A 263 4.16 13.42 -7.98
C GLY A 263 3.04 12.77 -7.15
N GLY A 264 1.82 12.70 -7.71
CA GLY A 264 0.64 12.23 -6.96
C GLY A 264 0.79 10.82 -6.38
N ARG A 265 1.30 9.85 -7.15
CA ARG A 265 1.50 8.47 -6.64
C ARG A 265 2.58 8.37 -5.55
N PHE A 266 3.41 9.41 -5.39
CA PHE A 266 4.44 9.53 -4.36
C PHE A 266 4.02 10.44 -3.18
N SER A 267 2.78 10.97 -3.16
CA SER A 267 2.39 12.03 -2.21
C SER A 267 1.75 11.55 -0.90
N PHE A 268 1.68 10.25 -0.62
CA PHE A 268 0.94 9.75 0.55
C PHE A 268 1.48 10.30 1.89
N ALA A 269 2.79 10.52 1.99
CA ALA A 269 3.45 11.07 3.18
C ALA A 269 3.58 12.60 3.16
N SER A 270 2.82 13.29 2.29
CA SER A 270 2.65 14.73 2.28
C SER A 270 1.27 15.13 2.85
N PRO A 271 0.89 16.41 2.89
CA PRO A 271 -0.45 16.82 3.30
C PRO A 271 -1.60 16.11 2.57
N VAL A 272 -1.36 15.52 1.39
CA VAL A 272 -2.33 14.70 0.66
C VAL A 272 -2.82 13.51 1.49
N GLY A 273 -1.92 12.69 2.03
CA GLY A 273 -2.30 11.51 2.84
C GLY A 273 -2.24 11.75 4.34
N LEU A 274 -1.33 12.62 4.81
CA LEU A 274 -1.17 12.91 6.23
C LEU A 274 -2.40 13.60 6.82
N PHE A 275 -3.10 14.45 6.07
CA PHE A 275 -4.26 15.17 6.60
C PHE A 275 -5.44 14.26 6.96
N PRO A 276 -5.96 13.41 6.05
CA PRO A 276 -6.99 12.43 6.42
C PRO A 276 -6.53 11.50 7.55
N TYR A 277 -5.27 11.03 7.50
CA TYR A 277 -4.68 10.16 8.52
C TYR A 277 -4.60 10.81 9.91
N ALA A 278 -4.31 12.11 9.98
CA ALA A 278 -4.31 12.90 11.21
C ALA A 278 -5.75 13.11 11.73
N VAL A 279 -6.71 13.39 10.83
CA VAL A 279 -8.11 13.60 11.20
C VAL A 279 -8.72 12.35 11.81
N THR A 280 -8.38 11.14 11.33
CA THR A 280 -8.94 9.88 11.83
C THR A 280 -8.24 9.32 13.08
N ALA A 281 -7.32 10.06 13.71
CA ALA A 281 -6.68 9.66 14.98
C ALA A 281 -7.71 9.27 16.06
N ALA A 282 -7.71 8.01 16.49
CA ALA A 282 -8.72 7.50 17.44
C ALA A 282 -8.15 7.33 18.86
N THR A 283 -7.10 6.52 19.00
CA THR A 283 -6.52 6.18 20.31
C THR A 283 -5.40 7.14 20.76
N GLU A 284 -5.11 8.15 19.96
CA GLU A 284 -3.94 9.03 20.11
C GLU A 284 -4.24 10.41 19.53
N ALA A 285 -3.43 11.42 19.88
CA ALA A 285 -3.56 12.74 19.29
C ALA A 285 -3.09 12.75 17.82
N PRO A 286 -3.66 13.62 16.95
CA PRO A 286 -3.22 13.75 15.55
C PRO A 286 -1.71 13.94 15.39
N ARG A 287 -1.09 14.74 16.26
CA ARG A 287 0.37 14.96 16.28
C ARG A 287 1.16 13.67 16.51
N ASP A 288 0.81 12.91 17.54
CA ASP A 288 1.54 11.70 17.91
C ASP A 288 1.42 10.64 16.81
N ARG A 289 0.21 10.54 16.23
CA ARG A 289 -0.09 9.66 15.10
C ARG A 289 0.79 9.94 13.89
N VAL A 290 0.88 11.22 13.49
CA VAL A 290 1.70 11.67 12.36
C VAL A 290 3.19 11.51 12.66
N THR A 291 3.64 11.89 13.86
CA THR A 291 5.05 11.81 14.27
C THR A 291 5.55 10.37 14.20
N ARG A 292 4.79 9.41 14.75
CA ARG A 292 5.15 7.99 14.70
C ARG A 292 5.16 7.40 13.29
N ALA A 293 4.23 7.84 12.44
CA ALA A 293 4.23 7.41 11.05
C ALA A 293 5.47 7.93 10.29
N LEU A 294 5.77 9.23 10.47
CA LEU A 294 6.91 9.86 9.80
C LEU A 294 8.27 9.36 10.30
N SER A 295 8.39 8.87 11.53
CA SER A 295 9.63 8.22 11.97
C SER A 295 9.90 6.89 11.27
N GLY A 296 8.85 6.18 10.82
CA GLY A 296 8.99 5.01 9.95
C GLY A 296 9.43 5.39 8.53
N TYR A 297 8.90 6.51 8.02
CA TYR A 297 9.32 7.09 6.74
C TYR A 297 10.78 7.57 6.77
N GLU A 298 11.21 8.16 7.88
CA GLU A 298 12.59 8.57 8.14
C GLU A 298 13.53 7.36 8.23
N GLU A 299 13.13 6.29 8.91
CA GLU A 299 13.92 5.06 8.97
C GLU A 299 14.13 4.45 7.58
N ALA A 300 13.08 4.45 6.74
CA ALA A 300 13.21 4.02 5.35
C ALA A 300 14.20 4.89 4.56
N HIS A 301 14.13 6.21 4.74
CA HIS A 301 15.06 7.15 4.14
C HIS A 301 16.52 6.87 4.56
N ARG A 302 16.76 6.68 5.86
CA ARG A 302 18.08 6.34 6.40
C ARG A 302 18.61 5.03 5.80
N ARG A 303 17.76 4.01 5.70
CA ARG A 303 18.11 2.70 5.12
C ARG A 303 18.45 2.76 3.65
N PHE A 304 17.70 3.57 2.89
CA PHE A 304 17.96 3.77 1.46
C PHE A 304 19.36 4.32 1.17
N LEU A 305 19.91 5.12 2.09
CA LEU A 305 21.24 5.73 1.99
C LEU A 305 22.39 4.83 2.46
N LEU A 306 22.10 3.69 3.10
CA LEU A 306 23.13 2.69 3.37
C LEU A 306 23.75 2.22 2.04
N PRO A 307 24.97 1.63 2.04
CA PRO A 307 25.55 1.03 0.84
C PRO A 307 24.52 0.19 0.08
N TRP A 308 24.55 0.24 -1.24
CA TRP A 308 23.52 -0.39 -2.10
C TRP A 308 23.39 -1.91 -1.87
N ASP A 309 24.47 -2.56 -1.47
CA ASP A 309 24.59 -3.98 -1.17
C ASP A 309 24.35 -4.31 0.31
N HIS A 310 24.11 -3.30 1.15
CA HIS A 310 23.86 -3.49 2.56
C HIS A 310 22.58 -4.33 2.77
N PRO A 311 22.58 -5.36 3.65
CA PRO A 311 21.43 -6.25 3.82
C PRO A 311 20.12 -5.54 4.19
N GLN A 312 20.23 -4.42 4.91
CA GLN A 312 19.11 -3.58 5.34
C GLN A 312 18.64 -2.58 4.27
N ASN A 313 19.38 -2.42 3.17
CA ASN A 313 18.94 -1.60 2.04
C ASN A 313 18.00 -2.39 1.13
N VAL A 314 16.81 -2.67 1.67
CA VAL A 314 15.78 -3.52 1.05
C VAL A 314 15.35 -3.00 -0.33
N ALA A 315 15.34 -1.67 -0.53
CA ALA A 315 14.95 -1.06 -1.80
C ALA A 315 15.84 -1.53 -2.97
N TYR A 316 17.16 -1.52 -2.80
CA TYR A 316 18.10 -1.99 -3.83
C TYR A 316 17.99 -3.49 -4.05
N ARG A 317 17.80 -4.27 -2.98
CA ARG A 317 17.63 -5.74 -3.07
C ARG A 317 16.37 -6.09 -3.86
N LEU A 318 15.25 -5.40 -3.62
CA LEU A 318 14.01 -5.56 -4.39
C LEU A 318 14.21 -5.15 -5.86
N ALA A 319 14.77 -3.97 -6.12
CA ALA A 319 14.98 -3.49 -7.48
C ALA A 319 15.90 -4.43 -8.28
N ARG A 320 16.97 -4.94 -7.66
CA ARG A 320 17.86 -5.98 -8.21
C ARG A 320 17.05 -7.23 -8.56
N TRP A 321 16.26 -7.75 -7.63
CA TRP A 321 15.46 -8.96 -7.87
C TRP A 321 14.43 -8.78 -8.99
N TRP A 322 13.71 -7.66 -9.01
CA TRP A 322 12.74 -7.35 -10.07
C TRP A 322 13.42 -7.21 -11.43
N HIS A 323 14.56 -6.53 -11.49
CA HIS A 323 15.34 -6.41 -12.73
C HIS A 323 15.85 -7.76 -13.21
N LEU A 324 16.38 -8.60 -12.30
CA LEU A 324 16.83 -9.93 -12.68
C LEU A 324 15.68 -10.82 -13.18
N SER A 325 14.53 -10.74 -12.50
CA SER A 325 13.34 -11.51 -12.82
C SER A 325 12.79 -11.16 -14.20
N GLU A 326 12.69 -9.86 -14.51
CA GLU A 326 12.24 -9.37 -15.80
C GLU A 326 13.23 -9.69 -16.92
N GLN A 327 14.47 -9.20 -16.80
CA GLN A 327 15.42 -9.18 -17.92
C GLN A 327 16.01 -10.54 -18.23
N TYR A 328 16.24 -11.37 -17.21
CA TYR A 328 16.95 -12.65 -17.38
C TYR A 328 16.08 -13.86 -17.11
N ALA A 329 15.16 -13.81 -16.13
CA ALA A 329 14.21 -14.89 -15.90
C ALA A 329 12.92 -14.75 -16.74
N ARG A 330 12.81 -13.70 -17.57
CA ARG A 330 11.70 -13.46 -18.52
C ARG A 330 10.32 -13.51 -17.87
N ARG A 331 10.21 -12.99 -16.66
CA ARG A 331 8.94 -12.84 -15.94
C ARG A 331 8.30 -11.55 -16.40
N SER A 332 6.99 -11.57 -16.66
CA SER A 332 6.21 -10.41 -17.06
C SER A 332 5.35 -9.87 -15.93
N ASP A 333 5.01 -10.68 -14.93
CA ASP A 333 4.05 -10.30 -13.89
C ASP A 333 4.65 -10.45 -12.48
N MET A 334 4.30 -9.55 -11.58
CA MET A 334 4.51 -9.69 -10.14
C MET A 334 3.17 -9.75 -9.41
N ILE A 335 2.93 -10.88 -8.75
CA ILE A 335 1.84 -11.02 -7.79
C ILE A 335 2.27 -10.36 -6.49
N PHE A 336 1.68 -9.22 -6.15
CA PHE A 336 1.91 -8.54 -4.88
C PHE A 336 0.86 -9.01 -3.86
N CYS A 337 1.25 -9.91 -2.96
CA CYS A 337 0.34 -10.61 -2.06
C CYS A 337 0.47 -10.11 -0.62
N ASN A 338 -0.45 -9.25 -0.20
CA ASN A 338 -0.51 -8.76 1.17
C ASN A 338 -1.16 -9.81 2.10
N TYR A 339 -0.42 -10.36 3.07
CA TYR A 339 -0.99 -11.23 4.12
C TYR A 339 -1.51 -10.39 5.29
N ALA A 340 -2.43 -9.50 4.96
CA ALA A 340 -3.26 -8.74 5.88
C ALA A 340 -4.60 -8.45 5.19
N ASP A 341 -5.65 -8.22 5.97
CA ASP A 341 -6.98 -7.92 5.45
C ASP A 341 -7.09 -6.44 5.02
N ASP A 342 -6.27 -6.04 4.05
CA ASP A 342 -6.35 -4.77 3.33
C ASP A 342 -5.97 -5.00 1.86
N ALA A 343 -6.88 -4.63 0.95
CA ALA A 343 -6.65 -4.72 -0.49
C ALA A 343 -5.98 -3.46 -1.05
N ARG A 344 -6.14 -2.30 -0.40
CA ARG A 344 -5.73 -1.01 -0.96
C ARG A 344 -4.23 -0.82 -1.02
N LEU A 345 -3.45 -1.50 -0.18
CA LEU A 345 -2.00 -1.53 -0.34
C LEU A 345 -1.59 -2.10 -1.71
N GLY A 346 -2.30 -3.13 -2.21
CA GLY A 346 -2.08 -3.69 -3.54
C GLY A 346 -2.44 -2.72 -4.66
N ASP A 347 -3.59 -2.05 -4.54
CA ASP A 347 -4.03 -1.03 -5.51
C ASP A 347 -3.04 0.15 -5.58
N TRP A 348 -2.60 0.65 -4.41
CA TRP A 348 -1.62 1.73 -4.32
C TRP A 348 -0.29 1.33 -4.94
N PHE A 349 0.22 0.13 -4.65
CA PHE A 349 1.48 -0.33 -5.20
C PHE A 349 1.40 -0.58 -6.71
N THR A 350 0.25 -1.08 -7.19
CA THR A 350 -0.05 -1.19 -8.62
C THR A 350 0.09 0.17 -9.28
N GLN A 351 -0.61 1.20 -8.79
CA GLN A 351 -0.47 2.56 -9.34
C GLN A 351 0.98 3.05 -9.30
N LEU A 352 1.67 2.88 -8.17
CA LEU A 352 3.03 3.34 -7.99
C LEU A 352 3.97 2.77 -9.05
N TYR A 353 3.94 1.45 -9.24
CA TYR A 353 4.86 0.76 -10.15
C TYR A 353 4.47 0.96 -11.61
N GLU A 354 3.19 0.80 -11.95
CA GLU A 354 2.70 0.81 -13.32
C GLU A 354 2.95 2.16 -14.00
N GLU A 355 2.54 3.27 -13.36
CA GLU A 355 2.74 4.60 -13.92
C GLU A 355 4.20 5.08 -13.88
N SER A 356 5.05 4.45 -13.07
CA SER A 356 6.47 4.82 -12.97
C SER A 356 7.36 4.06 -13.95
N VAL A 357 7.11 2.77 -14.10
CA VAL A 357 8.03 1.83 -14.77
C VAL A 357 7.34 1.31 -16.03
N GLN A 358 6.19 0.65 -15.86
CA GLN A 358 5.53 -0.06 -16.94
C GLN A 358 5.01 0.82 -18.07
N GLU A 359 4.56 2.04 -17.76
CA GLU A 359 4.12 3.04 -18.75
C GLU A 359 5.22 3.32 -19.82
N ARG A 360 6.48 2.98 -19.52
CA ARG A 360 7.63 3.15 -20.42
C ARG A 360 7.93 1.92 -21.29
N GLY A 361 7.06 0.91 -21.27
CA GLY A 361 7.15 -0.29 -22.10
C GLY A 361 8.08 -1.39 -21.55
N GLN A 362 8.54 -1.24 -20.31
CA GLN A 362 9.35 -2.24 -19.58
C GLN A 362 8.88 -2.28 -18.13
N GLY A 363 9.05 -3.40 -17.44
CA GLY A 363 8.61 -3.60 -16.06
C GLY A 363 7.78 -4.87 -15.90
N LEU A 364 7.47 -5.20 -14.66
CA LEU A 364 6.54 -6.27 -14.32
C LEU A 364 5.12 -5.71 -14.18
N ASN A 365 4.12 -6.41 -14.72
CA ASN A 365 2.71 -6.12 -14.46
C ASN A 365 2.40 -6.43 -12.99
N ILE A 366 1.89 -5.46 -12.25
CA ILE A 366 1.55 -5.66 -10.84
C ILE A 366 0.11 -6.18 -10.75
N ILE A 367 -0.02 -7.34 -10.10
CA ILE A 367 -1.32 -7.91 -9.75
C ILE A 367 -1.42 -7.93 -8.22
N GLY A 368 -2.13 -6.94 -7.68
CA GLY A 368 -2.44 -6.86 -6.26
C GLY A 368 -3.40 -7.95 -5.80
N THR A 369 -3.07 -8.65 -4.71
CA THR A 369 -3.93 -9.63 -4.06
C THR A 369 -3.70 -9.65 -2.55
N ARG A 370 -4.53 -10.40 -1.82
CA ARG A 370 -4.40 -10.56 -0.37
C ARG A 370 -4.57 -12.01 0.07
N GLY A 371 -3.70 -12.45 0.97
CA GLY A 371 -3.71 -13.81 1.51
C GLY A 371 -4.56 -13.92 2.78
N PRO A 372 -5.24 -15.06 3.02
CA PRO A 372 -5.35 -16.23 2.14
C PRO A 372 -6.47 -16.11 1.08
N THR A 373 -7.25 -15.03 1.06
CA THR A 373 -8.40 -14.87 0.14
C THR A 373 -8.04 -15.14 -1.33
N GLY A 374 -6.91 -14.59 -1.80
CA GLY A 374 -6.39 -14.76 -3.15
C GLY A 374 -6.05 -16.21 -3.50
N ASN A 375 -5.78 -17.05 -2.50
CA ASN A 375 -5.52 -18.46 -2.74
C ASN A 375 -6.78 -19.20 -3.23
N HIS A 376 -7.96 -18.66 -2.94
CA HIS A 376 -9.25 -19.18 -3.39
C HIS A 376 -9.72 -18.58 -4.72
N SER A 377 -8.86 -17.83 -5.43
CA SER A 377 -9.19 -17.24 -6.73
C SER A 377 -8.07 -17.46 -7.75
N ILE A 378 -6.86 -16.98 -7.49
CA ILE A 378 -5.78 -16.91 -8.49
C ILE A 378 -4.69 -17.97 -8.31
N LEU A 379 -4.66 -18.70 -7.19
CA LEU A 379 -3.64 -19.73 -6.88
C LEU A 379 -3.41 -20.69 -8.05
N ASN A 380 -4.49 -21.31 -8.54
CA ASN A 380 -4.41 -22.27 -9.63
C ASN A 380 -3.88 -21.65 -10.93
N GLY A 381 -4.23 -20.38 -11.19
CA GLY A 381 -3.72 -19.64 -12.34
C GLY A 381 -2.23 -19.33 -12.23
N ILE A 382 -1.74 -19.04 -11.01
CA ILE A 382 -0.30 -18.83 -10.75
C ILE A 382 0.47 -20.14 -10.92
N LEU A 383 -0.06 -21.26 -10.43
CA LEU A 383 0.62 -22.56 -10.46
C LEU A 383 0.55 -23.27 -11.81
N ARG A 384 -0.59 -23.20 -12.51
CA ARG A 384 -0.88 -23.99 -13.71
C ARG A 384 -0.96 -23.17 -14.99
N GLY A 385 -1.01 -21.85 -14.87
CA GLY A 385 -0.98 -20.94 -16.01
C GLY A 385 0.42 -20.77 -16.58
N PRO A 386 0.64 -19.74 -17.42
CA PRO A 386 1.97 -19.40 -17.89
C PRO A 386 2.97 -19.21 -16.75
N HIS A 387 4.17 -19.75 -16.91
CA HIS A 387 5.28 -19.56 -15.95
C HIS A 387 5.96 -18.20 -16.19
N ASP A 388 5.23 -17.12 -16.06
CA ASP A 388 5.67 -15.73 -16.32
C ASP A 388 5.59 -14.85 -15.06
N LYS A 389 5.22 -15.43 -13.91
CA LYS A 389 4.99 -14.73 -12.65
C LYS A 389 6.15 -14.87 -11.66
N ILE A 390 6.37 -13.81 -10.88
CA ILE A 390 7.00 -13.87 -9.55
C ILE A 390 5.98 -13.47 -8.48
N VAL A 391 6.22 -13.84 -7.22
CA VAL A 391 5.33 -13.51 -6.11
C VAL A 391 6.10 -12.77 -5.01
N LEU A 392 5.63 -11.59 -4.63
CA LEU A 392 6.12 -10.85 -3.47
C LEU A 392 5.07 -10.89 -2.36
N PHE A 393 5.37 -11.63 -1.29
CA PHE A 393 4.54 -11.67 -0.10
C PHE A 393 4.87 -10.50 0.83
N VAL A 394 3.86 -9.89 1.43
CA VAL A 394 4.01 -8.91 2.53
C VAL A 394 3.45 -9.54 3.80
N ARG A 395 4.29 -9.70 4.82
CA ARG A 395 3.99 -10.40 6.08
C ARG A 395 4.17 -9.47 7.27
N TRP A 396 3.41 -9.71 8.34
CA TRP A 396 3.45 -8.93 9.57
C TRP A 396 3.73 -9.85 10.75
N ASN A 397 4.77 -9.56 11.53
CA ASN A 397 5.13 -10.35 12.72
C ASN A 397 4.18 -10.10 13.90
N ASP A 398 3.45 -8.99 13.90
CA ASP A 398 2.48 -8.65 14.94
C ASP A 398 1.26 -7.95 14.32
N LEU A 399 0.12 -8.64 14.30
CA LEU A 399 -1.17 -8.12 13.83
C LEU A 399 -2.02 -7.47 14.94
N GLY A 400 -1.48 -7.33 16.15
CA GLY A 400 -2.16 -6.80 17.33
C GLY A 400 -2.50 -7.86 18.37
N ALA A 401 -3.54 -7.59 19.17
CA ALA A 401 -3.92 -8.48 20.28
C ALA A 401 -4.28 -9.88 19.75
N PRO A 402 -3.75 -10.96 20.37
CA PRO A 402 -3.96 -12.31 19.87
C PRO A 402 -5.42 -12.73 20.03
N VAL A 403 -6.04 -13.14 18.91
CA VAL A 403 -7.32 -13.84 18.92
C VAL A 403 -7.05 -15.33 18.93
N ILE A 404 -7.44 -16.02 20.00
CA ILE A 404 -7.22 -17.46 20.17
C ILE A 404 -8.41 -18.23 19.60
N ILE A 405 -8.14 -19.24 18.79
CA ILE A 405 -9.16 -20.17 18.29
C ILE A 405 -9.70 -20.98 19.48
N PRO A 406 -11.03 -20.95 19.76
CA PRO A 406 -11.59 -21.65 20.91
C PRO A 406 -11.29 -23.15 20.92
N THR A 407 -11.09 -23.71 22.10
CA THR A 407 -10.95 -25.16 22.31
C THR A 407 -12.30 -25.80 22.64
N GLY A 408 -12.45 -27.11 22.40
CA GLY A 408 -13.67 -27.83 22.73
C GLY A 408 -14.85 -27.48 21.81
N SER A 409 -14.55 -27.02 20.59
CA SER A 409 -15.52 -26.57 19.58
C SER A 409 -16.35 -27.71 18.97
N GLN A 410 -16.08 -28.96 19.38
CA GLN A 410 -16.65 -30.20 18.80
C GLN A 410 -16.28 -30.39 17.32
N ILE A 411 -15.33 -29.61 16.78
CA ILE A 411 -14.73 -29.85 15.48
C ILE A 411 -14.02 -31.22 15.53
N GLY A 412 -14.52 -32.15 14.73
CA GLY A 412 -13.97 -33.50 14.59
C GLY A 412 -12.87 -33.57 13.53
N GLY A 413 -12.12 -34.68 13.56
CA GLY A 413 -11.11 -34.99 12.56
C GLY A 413 -9.88 -34.09 12.65
N ASP A 414 -9.23 -33.90 11.50
CA ASP A 414 -7.91 -33.26 11.46
C ASP A 414 -7.97 -31.78 11.80
N LEU A 415 -9.09 -31.07 11.63
CA LEU A 415 -9.16 -29.63 11.91
C LEU A 415 -8.97 -29.25 13.39
N LYS A 416 -8.98 -30.22 14.30
CA LYS A 416 -8.77 -30.00 15.74
C LYS A 416 -7.41 -29.38 16.07
N PHE A 417 -6.38 -29.53 15.21
CA PHE A 417 -5.05 -28.94 15.48
C PHE A 417 -5.06 -27.40 15.48
N PHE A 418 -6.10 -26.76 14.94
CA PHE A 418 -6.24 -25.31 15.00
C PHE A 418 -6.69 -24.80 16.37
N GLU A 419 -7.38 -25.63 17.17
CA GLU A 419 -7.86 -25.23 18.49
C GLU A 419 -6.71 -24.78 19.39
N GLY A 420 -6.88 -23.64 20.08
CA GLY A 420 -5.88 -23.07 20.97
C GLY A 420 -4.74 -22.33 20.27
N LEU A 421 -4.66 -22.35 18.93
CA LEU A 421 -3.71 -21.53 18.20
C LEU A 421 -4.20 -20.07 18.09
N PRO A 422 -3.30 -19.08 18.13
CA PRO A 422 -3.62 -17.73 17.70
C PRO A 422 -4.01 -17.72 16.20
N MET A 423 -5.02 -16.93 15.82
CA MET A 423 -5.41 -16.76 14.42
C MET A 423 -4.23 -16.31 13.54
N GLN A 424 -3.36 -15.45 14.07
CA GLN A 424 -2.16 -15.01 13.36
C GLN A 424 -1.23 -16.20 13.05
N ALA A 425 -1.03 -17.15 13.97
CA ALA A 425 -0.19 -18.31 13.73
C ALA A 425 -0.73 -19.17 12.57
N VAL A 426 -2.07 -19.27 12.45
CA VAL A 426 -2.73 -19.95 11.33
C VAL A 426 -2.55 -19.18 10.03
N GLN A 427 -2.63 -17.84 10.07
CA GLN A 427 -2.36 -16.99 8.91
C GLN A 427 -0.91 -17.11 8.42
N ASP A 428 0.05 -17.15 9.34
CA ASP A 428 1.47 -17.37 9.03
C ASP A 428 1.72 -18.75 8.43
N ALA A 429 1.10 -19.79 8.99
CA ALA A 429 1.17 -21.14 8.43
C ALA A 429 0.57 -21.20 7.02
N SER A 430 -0.55 -20.51 6.78
CA SER A 430 -1.14 -20.40 5.45
C SER A 430 -0.25 -19.65 4.46
N CYS A 431 0.39 -18.56 4.90
CA CYS A 431 1.36 -17.82 4.09
C CYS A 431 2.54 -18.70 3.69
N GLN A 432 3.11 -19.41 4.66
CA GLN A 432 4.26 -20.28 4.43
C GLN A 432 3.91 -21.42 3.49
N ALA A 433 2.79 -22.12 3.73
CA ALA A 433 2.35 -23.21 2.87
C ALA A 433 2.13 -22.76 1.41
N THR A 434 1.61 -21.55 1.21
CA THR A 434 1.39 -20.98 -0.13
C THR A 434 2.73 -20.69 -0.82
N MET A 435 3.67 -20.11 -0.08
CA MET A 435 5.01 -19.83 -0.60
C MET A 435 5.77 -21.12 -0.94
N ASP A 436 5.68 -22.14 -0.08
CA ASP A 436 6.29 -23.45 -0.30
C ASP A 436 5.72 -24.12 -1.55
N ASP A 437 4.40 -24.05 -1.77
CA ASP A 437 3.75 -24.59 -2.97
C ASP A 437 4.20 -23.86 -4.25
N TYR A 438 4.28 -22.53 -4.22
CA TYR A 438 4.85 -21.76 -5.33
C TYR A 438 6.29 -22.16 -5.65
N LEU A 439 7.15 -22.26 -4.63
CA LEU A 439 8.55 -22.66 -4.80
C LEU A 439 8.67 -24.10 -5.34
N ALA A 440 7.88 -25.04 -4.80
CA ALA A 440 7.86 -26.43 -5.25
C ALA A 440 7.43 -26.59 -6.71
N ASN A 441 6.61 -25.66 -7.21
CA ASN A 441 6.17 -25.59 -8.61
C ASN A 441 7.00 -24.63 -9.47
N GLY A 442 8.17 -24.18 -8.99
CA GLY A 442 9.12 -23.36 -9.75
C GLY A 442 8.69 -21.91 -9.99
N VAL A 443 7.72 -21.40 -9.22
CA VAL A 443 7.31 -19.99 -9.22
C VAL A 443 8.20 -19.23 -8.23
N PRO A 444 9.05 -18.27 -8.69
CA PRO A 444 9.90 -17.50 -7.78
C PRO A 444 9.07 -16.66 -6.82
N ALA A 445 9.31 -16.80 -5.51
CA ALA A 445 8.57 -16.13 -4.46
C ALA A 445 9.47 -15.54 -3.36
N ALA A 446 9.38 -14.25 -3.09
CA ALA A 446 10.10 -13.59 -1.99
C ALA A 446 9.12 -13.03 -0.95
N SER A 447 9.60 -12.76 0.27
CA SER A 447 8.78 -12.16 1.31
C SER A 447 9.42 -10.93 1.96
N LEU A 448 8.61 -9.88 2.12
CA LEU A 448 8.88 -8.73 2.98
C LEU A 448 8.19 -8.97 4.30
N THR A 449 8.97 -9.14 5.35
CA THR A 449 8.47 -9.29 6.71
C THR A 449 8.63 -7.98 7.46
N LEU A 450 7.53 -7.51 8.02
CA LEU A 450 7.47 -6.30 8.84
C LEU A 450 7.25 -6.65 10.30
N GLY A 451 7.56 -5.70 11.19
CA GLY A 451 7.20 -5.79 12.60
C GLY A 451 5.69 -5.70 12.84
N ARG A 452 5.28 -4.78 13.70
CA ARG A 452 3.88 -4.59 14.05
C ARG A 452 3.11 -3.89 12.93
N ARG A 453 1.86 -4.29 12.70
CA ARG A 453 0.93 -3.57 11.81
C ARG A 453 0.52 -2.25 12.45
N ASP A 454 1.33 -1.23 12.24
CA ASP A 454 1.12 0.13 12.74
C ASP A 454 1.60 1.18 11.72
N GLY A 455 1.37 2.45 12.04
CA GLY A 455 1.75 3.58 11.18
C GLY A 455 3.26 3.68 10.92
N TYR A 456 4.11 3.27 11.86
CA TYR A 456 5.56 3.29 11.66
C TYR A 456 5.96 2.30 10.56
N HIS A 457 5.53 1.04 10.70
CA HIS A 457 5.93 -0.02 9.77
C HIS A 457 5.26 0.13 8.41
N LEU A 458 4.03 0.63 8.33
CA LEU A 458 3.36 0.86 7.05
C LEU A 458 4.03 2.00 6.26
N PHE A 459 4.40 3.10 6.92
CA PHE A 459 5.13 4.20 6.26
C PHE A 459 6.53 3.74 5.83
N LEU A 460 7.21 2.94 6.66
CA LEU A 460 8.48 2.29 6.32
C LEU A 460 8.34 1.42 5.05
N LEU A 461 7.29 0.59 4.97
CA LEU A 461 7.00 -0.25 3.81
C LEU A 461 6.77 0.56 2.54
N MET A 462 5.79 1.47 2.58
CA MET A 462 5.38 2.24 1.41
C MET A 462 6.55 3.09 0.89
N ARG A 463 7.33 3.69 1.79
CA ARG A 463 8.55 4.40 1.40
C ARG A 463 9.60 3.49 0.77
N THR A 464 9.84 2.31 1.36
CA THR A 464 10.78 1.33 0.81
C THR A 464 10.39 0.89 -0.61
N LEU A 465 9.09 0.71 -0.87
CA LEU A 465 8.57 0.38 -2.21
C LEU A 465 8.74 1.55 -3.20
N MET A 466 8.51 2.80 -2.78
CA MET A 466 8.79 4.00 -3.59
C MET A 466 10.27 4.11 -3.96
N ASP A 467 11.17 3.86 -3.01
CA ASP A 467 12.60 3.85 -3.25
C ASP A 467 13.02 2.70 -4.19
N ALA A 468 12.45 1.50 -4.04
CA ALA A 468 12.71 0.37 -4.94
C ALA A 468 12.26 0.68 -6.38
N VAL A 469 11.10 1.32 -6.56
CA VAL A 469 10.60 1.77 -7.87
C VAL A 469 11.53 2.84 -8.47
N ALA A 470 12.04 3.78 -7.68
CA ALA A 470 13.01 4.77 -8.14
C ALA A 470 14.31 4.12 -8.66
N VAL A 471 14.87 3.15 -7.92
CA VAL A 471 16.06 2.39 -8.37
C VAL A 471 15.73 1.60 -9.64
N LYS A 472 14.56 0.98 -9.69
CA LYS A 472 14.11 0.23 -10.87
C LYS A 472 14.02 1.12 -12.12
N GLY A 473 13.51 2.34 -12.00
CA GLY A 473 13.45 3.30 -13.11
C GLY A 473 14.85 3.67 -13.63
N ARG A 474 15.82 3.89 -12.73
CA ARG A 474 17.22 4.12 -13.15
C ARG A 474 17.86 2.91 -13.80
N LEU A 475 17.55 1.69 -13.34
CA LEU A 475 17.98 0.45 -14.01
C LEU A 475 17.35 0.25 -15.39
N GLN A 476 16.27 0.96 -15.71
CA GLN A 476 15.67 1.00 -17.05
C GLN A 476 16.11 2.21 -17.86
N ASN A 477 17.09 2.98 -17.36
CA ASN A 477 17.63 4.17 -18.00
C ASN A 477 16.56 5.25 -18.23
N LEU A 478 15.52 5.31 -17.37
CA LEU A 478 14.43 6.28 -17.50
C LEU A 478 14.85 7.74 -17.21
N ALA A 479 16.02 7.92 -16.62
CA ALA A 479 16.66 9.21 -16.44
C ALA A 479 17.66 9.55 -17.56
N ILE A 480 17.70 8.78 -18.65
CA ILE A 480 18.54 9.07 -19.80
C ILE A 480 17.67 9.69 -20.90
N ASN A 481 18.08 10.85 -21.43
CA ASN A 481 17.38 11.54 -22.50
C ASN A 481 17.65 10.92 -23.88
N ASP A 482 16.98 11.44 -24.91
CA ASP A 482 17.09 10.96 -26.31
C ASP A 482 18.50 11.05 -26.90
N HIS A 483 19.43 11.76 -26.25
CA HIS A 483 20.83 11.89 -26.63
C HIS A 483 21.77 10.94 -25.85
N GLY A 484 21.22 10.06 -25.00
CA GLY A 484 22.03 9.14 -24.19
C GLY A 484 22.68 9.79 -22.97
N VAL A 485 22.23 10.99 -22.56
CA VAL A 485 22.77 11.74 -21.43
C VAL A 485 21.83 11.67 -20.23
N ALA A 486 22.38 11.50 -19.03
CA ALA A 486 21.60 11.54 -17.80
C ALA A 486 20.96 12.93 -17.60
N ASP A 487 19.64 12.94 -17.44
CA ASP A 487 18.81 14.10 -17.13
C ASP A 487 17.81 13.76 -16.01
N PRO A 488 18.24 13.82 -14.74
CA PRO A 488 17.37 13.55 -13.59
C PRO A 488 16.12 14.44 -13.50
N ALA A 489 16.13 15.63 -14.11
CA ALA A 489 14.98 16.53 -14.11
C ALA A 489 13.89 16.08 -15.09
N ALA A 490 14.27 15.31 -16.11
CA ALA A 490 13.37 14.71 -17.08
C ALA A 490 13.08 13.22 -16.82
N ASP A 491 13.47 12.70 -15.64
CA ASP A 491 13.32 11.28 -15.29
C ASP A 491 11.88 10.80 -15.46
N LEU A 492 11.68 9.90 -16.43
CA LEU A 492 10.36 9.42 -16.82
C LEU A 492 9.69 8.59 -15.71
N THR A 493 10.44 8.17 -14.69
CA THR A 493 9.94 7.44 -13.51
C THR A 493 8.89 8.26 -12.74
N TYR A 494 9.01 9.58 -12.75
CA TYR A 494 8.16 10.47 -11.94
C TYR A 494 7.09 11.20 -12.75
N ARG A 495 7.13 11.08 -14.08
CA ARG A 495 6.16 11.71 -14.99
C ARG A 495 4.80 11.00 -14.98
N GLN A 496 3.77 11.72 -15.43
CA GLN A 496 2.37 11.27 -15.44
C GLN A 496 1.75 11.34 -16.85
N ASP A 497 2.56 11.14 -17.89
CA ASP A 497 2.18 11.45 -19.27
C ASP A 497 0.96 10.63 -19.74
N GLY A 498 0.89 9.34 -19.43
CA GLY A 498 -0.22 8.46 -19.82
C GLY A 498 -1.55 8.89 -19.22
N VAL A 499 -1.56 9.16 -17.92
CA VAL A 499 -2.76 9.61 -17.20
C VAL A 499 -3.19 11.01 -17.66
N GLU A 500 -2.25 11.92 -17.91
CA GLU A 500 -2.58 13.25 -18.46
C GLU A 500 -3.13 13.17 -19.88
N GLY A 501 -2.63 12.24 -20.71
CA GLY A 501 -3.16 11.93 -22.02
C GLY A 501 -4.62 11.46 -21.95
N TYR A 502 -4.93 10.52 -21.05
CA TYR A 502 -6.31 10.09 -20.77
C TYR A 502 -7.21 11.27 -20.38
N LYS A 503 -6.78 12.10 -19.41
CA LYS A 503 -7.56 13.26 -18.94
C LYS A 503 -7.84 14.26 -20.07
N ALA A 504 -6.85 14.52 -20.93
CA ALA A 504 -7.02 15.40 -22.09
C ALA A 504 -8.06 14.84 -23.07
N GLY A 505 -7.98 13.53 -23.39
CA GLY A 505 -8.95 12.85 -24.24
C GLY A 505 -10.38 12.91 -23.67
N THR A 506 -10.55 12.68 -22.38
CA THR A 506 -11.85 12.79 -21.69
C THR A 506 -12.42 14.20 -21.80
N ARG A 507 -11.61 15.25 -21.57
CA ARG A 507 -12.04 16.64 -21.73
C ARG A 507 -12.46 16.96 -23.17
N ALA A 508 -11.69 16.52 -24.16
CA ALA A 508 -12.02 16.74 -25.57
C ALA A 508 -13.35 16.07 -25.95
N ASN A 509 -13.59 14.84 -25.49
CA ASN A 509 -14.85 14.14 -25.72
C ASN A 509 -16.04 14.86 -25.06
N ALA A 510 -15.89 15.33 -23.81
CA ALA A 510 -16.92 16.09 -23.12
C ALA A 510 -17.24 17.43 -23.82
N GLN A 511 -16.22 18.14 -24.33
CA GLN A 511 -16.41 19.37 -25.10
C GLN A 511 -17.21 19.13 -26.38
N ARG A 512 -16.92 18.04 -27.11
CA ARG A 512 -17.67 17.66 -28.31
C ARG A 512 -19.14 17.40 -27.98
N MET A 513 -19.43 16.65 -26.91
CA MET A 513 -20.80 16.40 -26.47
C MET A 513 -21.56 17.69 -26.12
N GLN A 514 -20.89 18.65 -25.49
CA GLN A 514 -21.50 19.94 -25.16
C GLN A 514 -21.82 20.76 -26.43
N ALA A 515 -20.92 20.76 -27.42
CA ALA A 515 -21.14 21.43 -28.69
C ALA A 515 -22.33 20.82 -29.46
N GLU A 516 -22.42 19.49 -29.50
CA GLU A 516 -23.54 18.76 -30.12
C GLU A 516 -24.86 19.10 -29.43
N ARG A 517 -24.91 19.09 -28.09
CA ARG A 517 -26.10 19.47 -27.33
C ARG A 517 -26.54 20.90 -27.60
N ASN A 518 -25.61 21.84 -27.66
CA ASN A 518 -25.92 23.24 -27.94
C ASN A 518 -26.45 23.43 -29.37
N SER A 519 -25.88 22.72 -30.36
CA SER A 519 -26.34 22.78 -31.75
C SER A 519 -27.76 22.22 -31.96
N THR A 520 -28.13 21.22 -31.16
CA THR A 520 -29.49 20.61 -31.19
C THR A 520 -30.55 21.48 -30.51
N HIS A 521 -30.14 22.45 -29.68
CA HIS A 521 -31.07 23.41 -29.04
C HIS A 521 -31.23 24.73 -29.81
N THR A 522 -30.38 24.98 -30.82
CA THR A 522 -30.45 26.15 -31.70
C THR A 522 -31.10 25.88 -33.06
N ALA A 523 -31.37 24.61 -33.38
CA ALA A 523 -32.18 24.16 -34.52
C ALA A 523 -33.58 23.80 -34.04
#